data_AF-A0A8S3TXC3-F1
#
_entry.id   AF-A0A8S3TXC3-F1
#
_cell.length_a   1.000
_cell.length_b   1.000
_cell.length_c   1.000
_cell.angle_alpha   90.00
_cell.angle_beta   90.00
_cell.angle_gamma   90.00
#
_symmetry.space_group_name_H-M   'P 1'
#
loop_
_entity.id
_entity.type
_entity.pdbx_description
1 polymer ?
#
loop_
_entity_poly.entity_id
_entity_poly.type
_entity_poly.pdbx_seq_one_letter_code
_entity_poly.pdbx_strand_id
1 'polypeptide(L)'
;MTFVKTSGYQSKRSIFLCTELEIHIEKRNTNFRKCITVRKRVAITLWRLATNAEYRTISHLFAVGRSTCCTIANDTCKVITDHLMPKYICLPTGQRLIENIRDFRRINGFPQVGGAIDGTHIPIVAPRDNPADYYNRKGWYSMVCQAVVDANYLYLVKV
;
A
#
# COMPACT_ATOMS: atom_id res chain seq x y z
N MET A 1 22.56 21.92 -9.81
CA MET A 1 22.18 21.63 -8.41
C MET A 1 22.56 20.19 -8.13
N THR A 2 23.72 20.01 -7.51
CA THR A 2 24.42 18.75 -7.34
C THR A 2 23.66 17.88 -6.34
N PHE A 3 23.31 16.64 -6.73
CA PHE A 3 22.80 15.65 -5.80
C PHE A 3 23.86 15.43 -4.72
N VAL A 4 23.64 15.99 -3.54
CA VAL A 4 24.37 15.60 -2.34
C VAL A 4 24.14 14.09 -2.20
N LYS A 5 25.22 13.32 -2.22
CA LYS A 5 25.22 11.95 -1.71
C LYS A 5 24.77 12.03 -0.25
N THR A 6 23.46 11.93 -0.01
CA THR A 6 22.98 11.51 1.29
C THR A 6 23.41 10.05 1.39
N SER A 7 24.58 9.81 2.00
CA SER A 7 24.87 8.60 2.75
C SER A 7 23.83 8.52 3.88
N GLY A 8 22.60 8.23 3.49
CA GLY A 8 21.42 8.34 4.32
C GLY A 8 21.19 7.02 5.00
N TYR A 9 21.12 7.08 6.33
CA TYR A 9 20.46 6.13 7.21
C TYR A 9 19.40 5.31 6.47
N GLN A 10 19.76 4.09 6.07
CA GLN A 10 18.78 3.16 5.53
C GLN A 10 17.99 2.64 6.73
N SER A 11 16.74 3.10 6.90
CA SER A 11 15.85 2.55 7.92
C SER A 11 15.78 1.03 7.74
N LYS A 12 15.99 0.24 8.80
CA LYS A 12 15.90 -1.24 8.76
C LYS A 12 14.61 -1.72 8.07
N ARG A 13 13.53 -0.93 8.16
CA ARG A 13 12.22 -1.20 7.53
C ARG A 13 12.21 -1.06 6.01
N SER A 14 12.95 -0.11 5.43
CA SER A 14 13.02 0.04 3.96
C SER A 14 13.79 -1.10 3.31
N ILE A 15 14.82 -1.60 4.01
CA ILE A 15 15.59 -2.78 3.59
C ILE A 15 14.67 -4.01 3.58
N PHE A 16 13.90 -4.21 4.65
CA PHE A 16 12.95 -5.32 4.77
C PHE A 16 11.97 -5.41 3.58
N LEU A 17 11.29 -4.29 3.26
CA LEU A 17 10.33 -4.28 2.15
C LEU A 17 10.99 -4.55 0.80
N CYS A 18 12.21 -4.04 0.60
CA CYS A 18 12.96 -4.33 -0.62
C CYS A 18 13.26 -5.82 -0.75
N THR A 19 13.68 -6.47 0.34
CA THR A 19 14.00 -7.90 0.35
C THR A 19 12.76 -8.77 0.07
N GLU A 20 11.62 -8.48 0.70
CA GLU A 20 10.38 -9.25 0.45
C GLU A 20 9.87 -9.12 -1.00
N LEU A 21 10.07 -7.95 -1.62
CA LEU A 21 9.58 -7.69 -2.97
C LEU A 21 10.57 -8.07 -4.08
N GLU A 22 11.85 -8.28 -3.73
CA GLU A 22 12.97 -8.42 -4.67
C GLU A 22 12.68 -9.47 -5.75
N ILE A 23 12.31 -10.68 -5.33
CA ILE A 23 12.04 -11.82 -6.23
C ILE A 23 10.88 -11.57 -7.21
N HIS A 24 10.02 -10.59 -6.94
CA HIS A 24 8.83 -10.31 -7.74
C HIS A 24 8.96 -9.07 -8.63
N ILE A 25 9.76 -8.07 -8.24
CA ILE A 25 9.88 -6.80 -8.97
C ILE A 25 11.24 -6.60 -9.65
N GLU A 26 12.21 -7.46 -9.39
CA GLU A 26 13.52 -7.41 -10.05
C GLU A 26 13.37 -7.51 -11.58
N LYS A 27 14.16 -6.71 -12.28
CA LYS A 27 14.26 -6.72 -13.74
C LYS A 27 15.70 -6.98 -14.13
N ARG A 28 15.91 -7.52 -15.33
CA ARG A 28 17.24 -7.84 -15.85
C ARG A 28 17.79 -6.69 -16.69
N ASN A 29 19.12 -6.54 -16.67
CA ASN A 29 19.82 -5.67 -17.59
C ASN A 29 19.64 -6.18 -19.03
N THR A 30 19.64 -5.26 -19.98
CA THR A 30 19.64 -5.56 -21.42
C THR A 30 20.90 -4.96 -22.04
N ASN A 31 21.26 -5.39 -23.25
CA ASN A 31 22.41 -4.83 -23.97
C ASN A 31 22.30 -3.32 -24.22
N PHE A 32 21.07 -2.78 -24.27
CA PHE A 32 20.81 -1.37 -24.56
C PHE A 32 20.68 -0.50 -23.31
N ARG A 33 20.27 -1.08 -22.17
CA ARG A 33 20.04 -0.31 -20.93
C ARG A 33 20.16 -1.16 -19.66
N LYS A 34 20.67 -0.52 -18.61
CA LYS A 34 20.59 -1.04 -17.24
C LYS A 34 19.15 -0.96 -16.73
N CYS A 35 18.73 -1.96 -15.98
CA CYS A 35 17.42 -1.99 -15.35
C CYS A 35 17.36 -1.01 -14.17
N ILE A 36 16.14 -0.56 -13.86
CA ILE A 36 15.88 0.22 -12.64
C ILE A 36 15.91 -0.76 -11.46
N THR A 37 16.74 -0.48 -10.47
CA THR A 37 16.95 -1.35 -9.30
C THR A 37 15.69 -1.49 -8.46
N VAL A 38 15.54 -2.63 -7.77
CA VAL A 38 14.42 -2.93 -6.84
C VAL A 38 14.22 -1.78 -5.86
N ARG A 39 15.29 -1.33 -5.19
CA ARG A 39 15.23 -0.20 -4.25
C ARG A 39 14.64 1.07 -4.87
N LYS A 40 15.03 1.39 -6.10
CA LYS A 40 14.52 2.58 -6.81
C LYS A 40 13.05 2.41 -7.20
N ARG A 41 12.64 1.20 -7.61
CA ARG A 41 11.23 0.86 -7.89
C ARG A 41 10.35 1.00 -6.65
N VAL A 42 10.80 0.46 -5.51
CA VAL A 42 10.12 0.60 -4.21
C VAL A 42 10.06 2.06 -3.80
N ALA A 43 11.15 2.82 -3.90
CA ALA A 43 11.18 4.23 -3.53
C ALA A 43 10.21 5.09 -4.37
N ILE A 44 10.15 4.88 -5.69
CA ILE A 44 9.18 5.54 -6.59
C ILE A 44 7.75 5.25 -6.13
N THR A 45 7.46 3.99 -5.81
CA THR A 45 6.12 3.55 -5.41
C THR A 45 5.72 4.13 -4.07
N LEU A 46 6.59 4.03 -3.05
CA LEU A 46 6.34 4.61 -1.73
C LEU A 46 6.16 6.13 -1.81
N TRP A 47 6.96 6.82 -2.62
CA TRP A 47 6.81 8.26 -2.82
C TRP A 47 5.45 8.61 -3.44
N ARG A 48 5.02 7.84 -4.45
CA ARG A 48 3.70 8.00 -5.07
C ARG A 48 2.59 7.80 -4.05
N LEU A 49 2.64 6.74 -3.25
CA LEU A 49 1.61 6.42 -2.26
C LEU A 49 1.56 7.43 -1.10
N ALA A 50 2.71 7.92 -0.64
CA ALA A 50 2.79 8.83 0.49
C ALA A 50 2.39 10.27 0.15
N THR A 51 2.73 10.75 -1.06
CA THR A 51 2.55 12.15 -1.44
C THR A 51 1.39 12.39 -2.40
N ASN A 52 0.93 11.33 -3.09
CA ASN A 52 0.03 11.43 -4.25
C ASN A 52 0.50 12.42 -5.34
N ALA A 53 1.79 12.78 -5.35
CA ALA A 53 2.34 13.75 -6.29
C ALA A 53 2.26 13.25 -7.74
N GLU A 54 2.04 14.18 -8.68
CA GLU A 54 1.96 13.87 -10.10
C GLU A 54 3.19 13.10 -10.61
N TYR A 55 2.98 12.19 -11.56
CA TYR A 55 4.09 11.43 -12.14
C TYR A 55 5.13 12.30 -12.85
N ARG A 56 4.79 13.54 -13.24
CA ARG A 56 5.76 14.51 -13.73
C ARG A 56 6.79 14.84 -12.64
N THR A 57 6.34 15.20 -11.44
CA THR A 57 7.19 15.50 -10.29
C THR A 57 8.05 14.30 -9.89
N ILE A 58 7.44 13.12 -9.81
CA ILE A 58 8.16 11.88 -9.47
C ILE A 58 9.20 11.53 -10.54
N SER A 59 8.87 11.72 -11.82
CA SER A 59 9.76 11.49 -12.94
C SER A 59 11.02 12.36 -12.86
N HIS A 60 10.85 13.65 -12.58
CA HIS A 60 11.98 14.58 -12.38
C HIS A 60 12.82 14.20 -11.15
N LEU A 61 12.17 13.88 -10.03
CA LEU A 61 12.85 13.53 -8.77
C LEU A 61 13.75 12.30 -8.91
N PHE A 62 13.25 11.25 -9.57
CA PHE A 62 13.98 9.98 -9.71
C PHE A 62 14.75 9.86 -11.03
N ALA A 63 14.68 10.85 -11.92
CA ALA A 63 15.25 10.79 -13.28
C ALA A 63 14.84 9.50 -14.02
N VAL A 64 13.54 9.21 -14.05
CA VAL A 64 12.92 8.06 -14.73
C VAL A 64 11.75 8.58 -15.56
N GLY A 65 11.53 8.06 -16.77
CA GLY A 65 10.44 8.51 -17.64
C GLY A 65 9.05 8.40 -16.97
N ARG A 66 8.16 9.36 -17.23
CA ARG A 66 6.81 9.45 -16.61
C ARG A 66 6.00 8.15 -16.73
N SER A 67 5.95 7.57 -17.94
CA SER A 67 5.28 6.29 -18.19
C SER A 67 5.90 5.17 -17.36
N THR A 68 7.23 5.08 -17.32
CA THR A 68 7.96 4.10 -16.52
C THR A 68 7.69 4.26 -15.02
N CYS A 69 7.60 5.48 -14.48
CA CYS A 69 7.22 5.68 -13.08
C CYS A 69 5.80 5.19 -12.79
N CYS A 70 4.85 5.44 -13.69
CA CYS A 70 3.48 4.95 -13.58
C CYS A 70 3.44 3.41 -13.58
N THR A 71 4.10 2.78 -14.56
CA THR A 71 4.21 1.32 -14.64
C THR A 71 4.87 0.74 -13.40
N ILE A 72 5.97 1.32 -12.91
CA ILE A 72 6.63 0.87 -11.69
C ILE A 72 5.69 0.92 -10.50
N ALA A 73 4.99 2.04 -10.29
CA ALA A 73 4.09 2.19 -9.17
C ALA A 73 2.97 1.14 -9.21
N ASN A 74 2.36 0.93 -10.38
CA ASN A 74 1.29 -0.06 -10.56
C ASN A 74 1.81 -1.49 -10.38
N ASP A 75 2.93 -1.87 -11.01
CA ASP A 75 3.54 -3.18 -10.88
C ASP A 75 3.86 -3.51 -9.41
N THR A 76 4.47 -2.56 -8.71
CA THR A 76 4.88 -2.75 -7.32
C THR A 76 3.67 -2.80 -6.39
N CYS A 77 2.66 -1.94 -6.58
CA CYS A 77 1.40 -2.04 -5.84
C CYS A 77 0.69 -3.38 -6.05
N LYS A 78 0.70 -3.90 -7.28
CA LYS A 78 0.13 -5.21 -7.59
C LYS A 78 0.86 -6.32 -6.85
N VAL A 79 2.19 -6.36 -6.92
CA VAL A 79 2.99 -7.35 -6.19
C VAL A 79 2.77 -7.27 -4.67
N ILE A 80 2.70 -6.06 -4.10
CA ILE A 80 2.39 -5.88 -2.67
C ILE A 80 1.01 -6.49 -2.35
N THR A 81 0.02 -6.23 -3.19
CA THR A 81 -1.34 -6.77 -3.02
C THR A 81 -1.37 -8.28 -3.15
N ASP A 82 -0.66 -8.85 -4.12
CA ASP A 82 -0.70 -10.27 -4.41
C ASP A 82 0.11 -11.11 -3.41
N HIS A 83 1.24 -10.59 -2.91
CA HIS A 83 2.20 -11.39 -2.12
C HIS A 83 2.36 -10.96 -0.66
N LEU A 84 2.17 -9.67 -0.33
CA LEU A 84 2.34 -9.19 1.04
C LEU A 84 0.99 -9.09 1.76
N MET A 85 -0.06 -8.63 1.08
CA MET A 85 -1.38 -8.50 1.70
C MET A 85 -1.86 -9.81 2.35
N PRO A 86 -1.76 -11.00 1.72
CA PRO A 86 -2.21 -12.25 2.36
C PRO A 86 -1.38 -12.66 3.58
N LYS A 87 -0.12 -12.22 3.67
CA LYS A 87 0.77 -12.52 4.80
C LYS A 87 0.43 -11.67 6.04
N TYR A 88 0.03 -10.42 5.83
CA TYR A 88 -0.14 -9.44 6.92
C TYR A 88 -1.60 -9.12 7.25
N ILE A 89 -2.47 -9.12 6.24
CA ILE A 89 -3.89 -8.79 6.36
C ILE A 89 -4.66 -10.10 6.15
N CYS A 90 -4.75 -10.87 7.23
CA CYS A 90 -5.48 -12.14 7.26
C CYS A 90 -6.34 -12.24 8.53
N LEU A 91 -7.49 -12.93 8.40
CA LEU A 91 -8.36 -13.18 9.54
C LEU A 91 -7.62 -14.02 10.58
N PRO A 92 -7.65 -13.62 11.87
CA PRO A 92 -6.98 -14.36 12.92
C PRO A 92 -7.74 -15.68 13.17
N THR A 93 -6.99 -16.75 13.40
CA THR A 93 -7.53 -18.08 13.70
C THR A 93 -6.86 -18.66 14.95
N GLY A 94 -7.52 -19.65 15.57
CA GLY A 94 -6.98 -20.36 16.73
C GLY A 94 -6.60 -19.42 17.87
N GLN A 95 -5.36 -19.55 18.35
CA GLN A 95 -4.87 -18.80 19.50
C GLN A 95 -4.86 -17.27 19.27
N ARG A 96 -4.51 -16.81 18.06
CA ARG A 96 -4.50 -15.37 17.72
C ARG A 96 -5.89 -14.74 17.81
N LEU A 97 -6.94 -15.49 17.43
CA LEU A 97 -8.32 -15.03 17.56
C LEU A 97 -8.75 -14.97 19.03
N ILE A 98 -8.41 -15.97 19.83
CA ILE A 98 -8.72 -16.02 21.27
C ILE A 98 -8.07 -14.83 21.99
N GLU A 99 -6.81 -14.54 21.66
CA GLU A 99 -6.09 -13.38 22.18
C GLU A 99 -6.75 -12.06 21.79
N ASN A 100 -7.11 -11.90 20.51
CA ASN A 100 -7.82 -10.71 20.06
C ASN A 100 -9.16 -10.51 20.78
N ILE A 101 -9.95 -11.57 20.98
CA ILE A 101 -11.22 -11.51 21.74
C ILE A 101 -10.99 -11.08 23.18
N ARG A 102 -9.92 -11.57 23.82
CA ARG A 102 -9.54 -11.16 25.18
C ARG A 102 -9.11 -9.70 25.21
N ASP A 103 -8.36 -9.26 24.21
CA ASP A 103 -7.89 -7.89 24.09
C ASP A 103 -9.05 -6.91 23.91
N PHE A 104 -10.05 -7.20 23.07
CA PHE A 104 -11.26 -6.38 22.95
C PHE A 104 -12.01 -6.26 24.29
N ARG A 105 -12.12 -7.35 25.05
CA ARG A 105 -12.73 -7.32 26.38
C ARG A 105 -11.90 -6.47 27.35
N ARG A 106 -10.57 -6.56 27.30
CA ARG A 106 -9.67 -5.85 28.23
C ARG A 106 -9.57 -4.35 27.92
N ILE A 107 -9.42 -3.99 26.65
CA ILE A 107 -9.14 -2.62 26.20
C ILE A 107 -10.44 -1.82 26.07
N ASN A 108 -11.48 -2.42 25.49
CA ASN A 108 -12.71 -1.72 25.12
C ASN A 108 -13.95 -2.17 25.92
N GLY A 109 -13.83 -3.23 26.72
CA GLY A 109 -14.94 -3.76 27.52
C GLY A 109 -15.92 -4.66 26.75
N PHE A 110 -15.69 -4.93 25.46
CA PHE A 110 -16.58 -5.73 24.64
C PHE A 110 -16.19 -7.21 24.64
N PRO A 111 -16.97 -8.11 25.26
CA PRO A 111 -16.70 -9.54 25.22
C PRO A 111 -17.07 -10.12 23.85
N GLN A 112 -16.42 -11.23 23.46
CA GLN A 112 -16.74 -12.03 22.26
C GLN A 112 -16.60 -11.28 20.91
N VAL A 113 -15.74 -10.26 20.83
CA VAL A 113 -15.47 -9.54 19.57
C VAL A 113 -14.20 -10.07 18.91
N GLY A 114 -14.33 -10.60 17.68
CA GLY A 114 -13.20 -11.09 16.89
C GLY A 114 -12.57 -10.05 15.95
N GLY A 115 -13.21 -8.89 15.79
CA GLY A 115 -12.78 -7.79 14.95
C GLY A 115 -13.85 -6.70 14.88
N ALA A 116 -13.45 -5.47 14.59
CA ALA A 116 -14.33 -4.34 14.38
C ALA A 116 -14.31 -3.95 12.90
N ILE A 117 -15.48 -3.78 12.29
CA ILE A 117 -15.63 -3.42 10.88
C ILE A 117 -16.08 -1.98 10.74
N ASP A 118 -15.43 -1.25 9.83
CA ASP A 118 -15.88 0.09 9.42
C ASP A 118 -15.51 0.37 7.97
N GLY A 119 -16.19 1.35 7.37
CA GLY A 119 -15.99 1.78 5.99
C GLY A 119 -15.75 3.28 5.89
N THR A 120 -14.77 3.67 5.10
CA THR A 120 -14.51 5.08 4.78
C THR A 120 -14.66 5.34 3.28
N HIS A 121 -15.23 6.49 2.92
CA HIS A 121 -15.34 6.89 1.52
C HIS A 121 -14.06 7.60 1.08
N ILE A 122 -13.41 7.06 0.05
CA ILE A 122 -12.24 7.64 -0.58
C ILE A 122 -12.69 8.46 -1.80
N PRO A 123 -12.39 9.77 -1.84
CA PRO A 123 -12.72 10.62 -2.99
C PRO A 123 -12.10 10.10 -4.28
N ILE A 124 -12.92 10.05 -5.32
CA ILE A 124 -12.46 9.72 -6.67
C ILE A 124 -12.96 10.76 -7.67
N VAL A 125 -12.26 10.83 -8.79
CA VAL A 125 -12.82 11.45 -9.99
C VAL A 125 -13.93 10.54 -10.50
N ALA A 126 -15.06 11.13 -10.93
CA ALA A 126 -16.18 10.38 -11.49
C ALA A 126 -15.67 9.42 -12.59
N PRO A 127 -15.94 8.11 -12.47
CA PRO A 127 -15.55 7.16 -13.50
C PRO A 127 -16.35 7.41 -14.78
N ARG A 128 -15.78 6.98 -15.92
CA ARG A 128 -16.45 7.09 -17.22
C ARG A 128 -17.64 6.13 -17.32
N ASP A 129 -17.46 4.94 -16.75
CA ASP A 129 -18.45 3.88 -16.74
C ASP A 129 -19.21 3.92 -15.41
N ASN A 130 -20.55 3.89 -15.48
CA ASN A 130 -21.47 3.86 -14.34
C ASN A 130 -21.15 4.87 -13.22
N PRO A 131 -21.03 6.18 -13.50
CA PRO A 131 -20.68 7.20 -12.49
C PRO A 131 -21.68 7.25 -11.32
N ALA A 132 -22.95 6.92 -11.57
CA ALA A 132 -24.00 6.89 -10.54
C ALA A 132 -23.68 5.93 -9.39
N ASP A 133 -23.01 4.80 -9.66
CA ASP A 133 -22.66 3.78 -8.65
C ASP A 133 -21.65 4.30 -7.62
N TYR A 134 -20.92 5.35 -7.98
CA TYR A 134 -19.89 5.97 -7.14
C TYR A 134 -20.38 7.27 -6.51
N TYR A 135 -21.60 7.71 -6.79
CA TYR A 135 -22.15 8.94 -6.22
C TYR A 135 -22.75 8.66 -4.83
N ASN A 136 -22.07 9.11 -3.78
CA ASN A 136 -22.48 8.79 -2.41
C ASN A 136 -23.60 9.71 -1.90
N ARG A 137 -24.20 9.33 -0.76
CA ARG A 137 -25.27 10.08 -0.09
C ARG A 137 -24.88 11.52 0.30
N LYS A 138 -23.59 11.82 0.44
CA LYS A 138 -23.07 13.16 0.75
C LYS A 138 -22.88 14.04 -0.48
N GLY A 139 -23.26 13.57 -1.68
CA GLY A 139 -23.29 14.38 -2.89
C GLY A 139 -21.97 14.48 -3.65
N TRP A 140 -21.04 13.53 -3.47
CA TRP A 140 -19.76 13.50 -4.19
C TRP A 140 -19.38 12.06 -4.61
N TYR A 141 -18.46 11.95 -5.58
CA TYR A 141 -18.00 10.66 -6.10
C TYR A 141 -16.94 10.02 -5.20
N SER A 142 -17.15 8.77 -4.81
CA SER A 142 -16.23 8.05 -3.92
C SER A 142 -16.27 6.54 -4.08
N MET A 143 -15.21 5.88 -3.63
CA MET A 143 -15.18 4.43 -3.43
C MET A 143 -15.19 4.12 -1.93
N VAL A 144 -15.94 3.11 -1.52
CA VAL A 144 -15.90 2.62 -0.14
C VAL A 144 -14.64 1.79 0.05
N CYS A 145 -13.85 2.14 1.07
CA CYS A 145 -12.76 1.33 1.60
C CYS A 145 -13.23 0.75 2.94
N GLN A 146 -13.52 -0.54 2.95
CA GLN A 146 -13.98 -1.25 4.14
C GLN A 146 -12.89 -2.17 4.68
N ALA A 147 -12.78 -2.22 6.00
CA ALA A 147 -11.77 -3.02 6.66
C ALA A 147 -12.27 -3.55 8.00
N VAL A 148 -11.76 -4.72 8.38
CA VAL A 148 -11.87 -5.26 9.73
C VAL A 148 -10.54 -5.05 10.44
N VAL A 149 -10.58 -4.56 11.68
CA VAL A 149 -9.39 -4.37 12.53
C VAL A 149 -9.48 -5.19 13.81
N ASP A 150 -8.33 -5.51 14.39
CA ASP A 150 -8.19 -6.13 15.70
C ASP A 150 -8.29 -5.10 16.84
N ALA A 151 -8.22 -5.57 18.09
CA ALA A 151 -8.32 -4.71 19.27
C ALA A 151 -7.19 -3.67 19.38
N ASN A 152 -6.09 -3.87 18.64
CA ASN A 152 -4.93 -2.99 18.58
C ASN A 152 -4.92 -2.12 17.30
N TYR A 153 -6.06 -2.03 16.61
CA TYR A 153 -6.26 -1.26 15.37
C TYR A 153 -5.41 -1.75 14.18
N LEU A 154 -4.98 -3.01 14.19
CA LEU A 154 -4.30 -3.63 13.05
C LEU A 154 -5.32 -4.27 12.09
N TYR A 155 -5.09 -4.10 10.78
CA TYR A 155 -5.95 -4.65 9.74
C TYR A 155 -5.94 -6.18 9.71
N LEU A 156 -7.13 -6.78 9.73
CA LEU A 156 -7.37 -8.22 9.66
C LEU A 156 -7.83 -8.66 8.27
N VAL A 157 -8.77 -7.93 7.66
CA VAL A 157 -9.19 -8.22 6.28
C VAL A 157 -9.66 -6.95 5.59
N LYS A 158 -9.39 -6.87 4.29
CA LYS A 158 -10.08 -5.93 3.40
C LYS A 158 -11.37 -6.60 2.93
N VAL A 159 -12.51 -5.93 3.13
CA VAL A 159 -13.84 -6.42 2.74
C VAL A 159 -14.27 -5.77 1.44
#